data_AF-A0A416CEV5-F1
#
_entry.id   AF-A0A416CEV5-F1
#
_cell.length_a   1.000
_cell.length_b   1.000
_cell.length_c   1.000
_cell.angle_alpha   90.00
_cell.angle_beta   90.00
_cell.angle_gamma   90.00
#
_symmetry.space_group_name_H-M   'P 1'
#
loop_
_entity.id
_entity.type
_entity.pdbx_description
1 polymer ?
#
loop_
_entity_poly.entity_id
_entity_poly.type
_entity_poly.pdbx_seq_one_letter_code
_entity_poly.pdbx_strand_id
1 'polypeptide(L)'
;MGQRLVMTIRKNGEDICKLYYHWSAYTSSALKEAKKIIDVITTDKFETEISAEEKECKLLFLREFSLIPLAAAKEDIRLRILRYLENTGGGIDGGCDSTEFQYIKELYPDIKFKPFNISRNKGLFVCSKDAMDNLQSWSEGNIIIDLDEKIVVNKVFYTYSSEEEVKEYYNIKGNIPFINDLELSCIPFNKIDSVLERVVEMEEISDYVFKNALNEYIAFIA
;
A
#
# COMPACT_ATOMS: atom_id res chain seq x y z
N MET A 1 16.79 7.25 10.37
CA MET A 1 16.68 6.69 9.00
C MET A 1 15.32 6.06 8.89
N GLY A 2 14.54 6.31 7.83
CA GLY A 2 13.19 5.75 7.68
C GLY A 2 13.19 4.50 6.80
N GLN A 3 12.02 3.87 6.66
CA GLN A 3 11.75 2.85 5.64
C GLN A 3 10.46 3.25 4.90
N ARG A 4 10.63 4.03 3.85
CA ARG A 4 9.57 4.79 3.18
C ARG A 4 8.98 4.00 2.03
N LEU A 5 7.75 3.53 2.23
CA LEU A 5 7.01 2.84 1.17
C LEU A 5 6.30 3.88 0.32
N VAL A 6 6.49 3.79 -1.00
CA VAL A 6 5.62 4.42 -1.99
C VAL A 6 4.83 3.33 -2.69
N MET A 7 3.51 3.48 -2.71
CA MET A 7 2.60 2.56 -3.37
C MET A 7 1.88 3.30 -4.50
N THR A 8 2.00 2.79 -5.71
CA THR A 8 1.37 3.37 -6.91
C THR A 8 0.10 2.61 -7.23
N ILE A 9 -0.99 3.34 -7.48
CA ILE A 9 -2.23 2.76 -7.97
C ILE A 9 -2.33 3.03 -9.46
N ARG A 10 -2.43 1.97 -10.26
CA ARG A 10 -2.48 2.05 -11.72
C ARG A 10 -3.82 1.58 -12.26
N LYS A 11 -4.37 2.30 -13.24
CA LYS A 11 -5.61 1.96 -13.93
C LYS A 11 -5.58 2.53 -15.35
N ASN A 12 -6.12 1.79 -16.31
CA ASN A 12 -6.05 2.08 -17.75
C ASN A 12 -4.62 2.40 -18.22
N GLY A 13 -3.61 1.71 -17.67
CA GLY A 13 -2.19 1.97 -17.97
C GLY A 13 -1.61 3.28 -17.41
N GLU A 14 -2.36 4.05 -16.62
CA GLU A 14 -1.90 5.31 -16.02
C GLU A 14 -1.80 5.20 -14.49
N ASP A 15 -0.81 5.90 -13.91
CA ASP A 15 -0.69 6.07 -12.47
C ASP A 15 -1.71 7.13 -12.00
N ILE A 16 -2.76 6.71 -11.31
CA ILE A 16 -3.89 7.59 -10.95
C ILE A 16 -3.75 8.24 -9.57
N CYS A 17 -2.96 7.63 -8.69
CA CYS A 17 -2.53 8.20 -7.41
C CYS A 17 -1.35 7.42 -6.83
N LYS A 18 -0.66 8.04 -5.86
CA LYS A 18 0.36 7.38 -5.05
C LYS A 18 0.08 7.57 -3.58
N LEU A 19 0.43 6.54 -2.81
CA LEU A 19 0.35 6.52 -1.36
C LEU A 19 1.75 6.48 -0.78
N TYR A 20 1.95 7.17 0.34
CA TYR A 20 3.20 7.11 1.08
C TYR A 20 2.96 6.65 2.50
N TYR A 21 3.74 5.68 2.96
CA TYR A 21 3.75 5.22 4.34
C TYR A 21 5.14 5.34 4.94
N HIS A 22 5.20 5.98 6.10
CA HIS A 22 6.41 6.07 6.89
C HIS A 22 6.59 4.79 7.72
N TRP A 23 7.75 4.12 7.58
CA TRP A 23 8.13 2.85 8.24
C TRP A 23 7.39 1.61 7.74
N SER A 24 7.04 1.56 6.46
CA SER A 24 6.32 0.42 5.88
C SER A 24 7.02 -0.20 4.67
N ALA A 25 8.27 0.16 4.36
CA ALA A 25 9.00 -0.43 3.22
C ALA A 25 9.55 -1.84 3.48
N TYR A 26 9.47 -2.35 4.70
CA TYR A 26 9.80 -3.75 5.02
C TYR A 26 8.88 -4.71 4.27
N THR A 27 9.37 -5.87 3.82
CA THR A 27 8.66 -6.75 2.88
C THR A 27 7.25 -7.13 3.36
N SER A 28 7.12 -7.76 4.53
CA SER A 28 5.78 -8.10 5.06
C SER A 28 4.93 -6.88 5.39
N SER A 29 5.53 -5.79 5.88
CA SER A 29 4.80 -4.56 6.22
C SER A 29 4.21 -3.90 4.97
N ALA A 30 4.96 -3.85 3.88
CA ALA A 30 4.50 -3.27 2.63
C ALA A 30 3.38 -4.10 2.00
N LEU A 31 3.50 -5.43 2.02
CA LEU A 31 2.44 -6.33 1.56
C LEU A 31 1.19 -6.23 2.42
N LYS A 32 1.31 -6.02 3.75
CA LYS A 32 0.18 -5.73 4.64
C LYS A 32 -0.53 -4.43 4.25
N GLU A 33 0.21 -3.35 3.97
CA GLU A 33 -0.41 -2.11 3.49
C GLU A 33 -1.07 -2.29 2.12
N ALA A 34 -0.42 -3.01 1.19
CA ALA A 34 -0.98 -3.29 -0.13
C ALA A 34 -2.28 -4.07 -0.05
N LYS A 35 -2.32 -5.11 0.81
CA LYS A 35 -3.54 -5.88 1.07
C LYS A 35 -4.69 -5.00 1.53
N LYS A 36 -4.47 -4.12 2.52
CA LYS A 36 -5.54 -3.23 3.02
C LYS A 36 -6.12 -2.36 1.90
N ILE A 37 -5.27 -1.87 1.00
CA ILE A 37 -5.70 -1.08 -0.15
C ILE A 37 -6.47 -1.95 -1.16
N ILE A 38 -6.01 -3.16 -1.45
CA ILE A 38 -6.74 -4.12 -2.30
C ILE A 38 -8.12 -4.42 -1.70
N ASP A 39 -8.20 -4.67 -0.40
CA ASP A 39 -9.47 -4.91 0.30
C ASP A 39 -10.41 -3.71 0.10
N VAL A 40 -9.94 -2.48 0.30
CA VAL A 40 -10.73 -1.25 0.08
C VAL A 40 -11.24 -1.13 -1.36
N ILE A 41 -10.42 -1.52 -2.34
CA ILE A 41 -10.73 -1.39 -3.76
C ILE A 41 -11.69 -2.50 -4.24
N THR A 42 -11.46 -3.73 -3.79
CA THR A 42 -12.18 -4.93 -4.24
C THR A 42 -13.43 -5.24 -3.40
N THR A 43 -13.56 -4.64 -2.23
CA THR A 43 -14.76 -4.79 -1.41
C THR A 43 -15.94 -4.12 -2.11
N ASP A 44 -16.83 -4.94 -2.67
CA ASP A 44 -18.17 -4.52 -3.11
C ASP A 44 -19.04 -4.08 -1.91
N LYS A 45 -18.62 -4.42 -0.68
CA LYS A 45 -19.33 -4.13 0.57
C LYS A 45 -19.07 -2.71 1.09
N PHE A 46 -19.71 -1.73 0.48
CA PHE A 46 -20.29 -0.64 1.29
C PHE A 46 -21.66 -1.01 1.88
N GLU A 47 -22.17 -2.22 1.61
CA GLU A 47 -23.59 -2.56 1.82
C GLU A 47 -23.95 -3.81 2.66
N THR A 48 -23.06 -4.68 3.15
CA THR A 48 -23.57 -5.97 3.74
C THR A 48 -23.18 -6.38 5.15
N GLU A 49 -22.34 -5.69 5.91
CA GLU A 49 -22.08 -6.08 7.32
C GLU A 49 -21.92 -4.89 8.25
N ILE A 50 -23.02 -4.16 8.49
CA ILE A 50 -23.18 -3.38 9.71
C ILE A 50 -24.41 -3.97 10.40
N SER A 51 -24.19 -4.64 11.54
CA SER A 51 -25.29 -5.07 12.40
C SER A 51 -26.16 -3.87 12.76
N ALA A 52 -27.47 -4.08 12.90
CA ALA A 52 -28.44 -3.00 13.04
C ALA A 52 -28.12 -2.02 14.20
N GLU A 53 -27.38 -2.48 15.22
CA GLU A 53 -26.99 -1.70 16.40
C GLU A 53 -25.75 -0.83 16.19
N GLU A 54 -24.78 -1.23 15.36
CA GLU A 54 -23.61 -0.38 15.01
C GLU A 54 -23.98 0.74 14.02
N LYS A 55 -25.16 0.63 13.40
CA LYS A 55 -25.64 1.52 12.36
C LYS A 55 -25.87 2.94 12.89
N GLU A 56 -26.43 3.12 14.08
CA GLU A 56 -26.70 4.48 14.59
C GLU A 56 -25.43 5.27 14.91
N CYS A 57 -24.48 4.68 15.64
CA CYS A 57 -23.25 5.37 16.06
C CYS A 57 -22.33 5.71 14.88
N LYS A 58 -22.16 4.80 13.90
CA LYS A 58 -21.38 5.09 12.68
C LYS A 58 -22.11 6.07 11.75
N LEU A 59 -23.44 5.99 11.64
CA LEU A 59 -24.20 6.91 10.77
C LEU A 59 -24.25 8.33 11.33
N LEU A 60 -24.21 8.50 12.65
CA LEU A 60 -24.03 9.80 13.31
C LEU A 60 -22.64 10.39 13.04
N PHE A 61 -21.57 9.59 13.14
CA PHE A 61 -20.21 10.02 12.81
C PHE A 61 -20.03 10.34 11.31
N LEU A 62 -20.62 9.52 10.44
CA LEU A 62 -20.65 9.75 8.99
C LEU A 62 -21.48 11.00 8.65
N ARG A 63 -22.58 11.29 9.35
CA ARG A 63 -23.39 12.48 9.10
C ARG A 63 -22.66 13.80 9.37
N GLU A 64 -21.75 13.85 10.34
CA GLU A 64 -20.98 15.06 10.63
C GLU A 64 -19.84 15.32 9.62
N PHE A 65 -19.33 14.28 8.95
CA PHE A 65 -18.19 14.40 8.00
C PHE A 65 -18.50 14.07 6.54
N SER A 66 -19.63 13.43 6.22
CA SER A 66 -20.06 13.11 4.86
C SER A 66 -21.20 14.04 4.42
N LEU A 67 -20.87 15.22 3.92
CA LEU A 67 -21.84 16.07 3.22
C LEU A 67 -21.72 15.96 1.71
N ILE A 68 -21.45 14.74 1.20
CA ILE A 68 -21.35 14.46 -0.23
C ILE A 68 -21.77 13.02 -0.46
N PRO A 69 -22.57 12.74 -1.50
CA PRO A 69 -23.21 11.46 -1.64
C PRO A 69 -22.16 10.35 -1.70
N LEU A 70 -22.33 9.36 -0.83
CA LEU A 70 -21.70 8.05 -0.86
C LEU A 70 -21.55 7.48 -2.28
N ALA A 71 -22.44 7.87 -3.21
CA ALA A 71 -22.43 7.54 -4.63
C ALA A 71 -21.20 8.04 -5.43
N ALA A 72 -20.68 9.25 -5.21
CA ALA A 72 -19.52 9.75 -5.95
C ALA A 72 -18.21 9.05 -5.52
N ALA A 73 -18.08 8.78 -4.22
CA ALA A 73 -17.03 7.91 -3.69
C ALA A 73 -17.25 6.43 -4.07
N LYS A 74 -18.47 6.02 -4.44
CA LYS A 74 -18.77 4.66 -4.91
C LYS A 74 -18.17 4.38 -6.29
N GLU A 75 -17.81 5.37 -7.10
CA GLU A 75 -17.29 5.11 -8.45
C GLU A 75 -15.82 5.50 -8.65
N ASP A 76 -15.34 6.58 -8.00
CA ASP A 76 -13.93 6.96 -8.11
C ASP A 76 -13.06 6.25 -7.06
N ILE A 77 -12.14 5.42 -7.54
CA ILE A 77 -11.23 4.64 -6.70
C ILE A 77 -10.30 5.53 -5.85
N ARG A 78 -9.93 6.72 -6.35
CA ARG A 78 -9.10 7.68 -5.62
C ARG A 78 -9.82 8.16 -4.36
N LEU A 79 -11.11 8.46 -4.47
CA LEU A 79 -11.93 8.86 -3.33
C LEU A 79 -12.10 7.71 -2.33
N ARG A 80 -12.33 6.47 -2.78
CA ARG A 80 -12.42 5.30 -1.88
C ARG A 80 -11.16 5.15 -1.03
N ILE A 81 -10.00 5.19 -1.67
CA ILE A 81 -8.70 5.06 -1.00
C ILE A 81 -8.48 6.24 -0.05
N LEU A 82 -8.68 7.48 -0.50
CA LEU A 82 -8.49 8.66 0.34
C LEU A 82 -9.39 8.63 1.58
N ARG A 83 -10.66 8.21 1.45
CA ARG A 83 -11.56 8.05 2.62
C ARG A 83 -11.08 7.01 3.61
N TYR A 84 -10.59 5.87 3.11
CA TYR A 84 -9.97 4.88 3.99
C TYR A 84 -8.78 5.46 4.77
N LEU A 85 -7.92 6.24 4.11
CA LEU A 85 -6.77 6.87 4.76
C LEU A 85 -7.22 7.89 5.82
N GLU A 86 -8.15 8.79 5.49
CA GLU A 86 -8.66 9.77 6.45
C GLU A 86 -9.22 9.11 7.72
N ASN A 87 -9.99 8.03 7.56
CA ASN A 87 -10.59 7.25 8.64
C ASN A 87 -9.57 6.51 9.51
N THR A 88 -8.39 6.17 8.96
CA THR A 88 -7.32 5.47 9.68
C THR A 88 -6.24 6.40 10.22
N GLY A 89 -6.39 7.72 10.02
CA GLY A 89 -5.48 8.75 10.52
C GLY A 89 -4.55 9.35 9.47
N GLY A 90 -4.56 8.82 8.24
CA GLY A 90 -3.90 9.38 7.07
C GLY A 90 -4.68 10.56 6.47
N GLY A 91 -4.35 10.89 5.22
CA GLY A 91 -4.98 11.98 4.47
C GLY A 91 -4.12 12.51 3.32
N ILE A 92 -4.50 13.67 2.79
CA ILE A 92 -3.79 14.34 1.69
C ILE A 92 -2.41 14.83 2.16
N ASP A 93 -1.37 14.67 1.34
CA ASP A 93 -0.04 15.15 1.67
C ASP A 93 -0.01 16.67 1.91
N GLY A 94 0.75 17.09 2.93
CA GLY A 94 0.89 18.49 3.34
C GLY A 94 -0.33 19.15 4.02
N GLY A 95 -1.50 18.51 4.08
CA GLY A 95 -2.69 19.06 4.74
C GLY A 95 -3.31 20.28 4.04
N CYS A 96 -4.16 21.05 4.73
CA CYS A 96 -5.04 22.05 4.11
C CYS A 96 -4.36 23.16 3.29
N ASP A 97 -3.09 23.46 3.59
CA ASP A 97 -2.33 24.54 2.95
C ASP A 97 -1.48 24.04 1.77
N SER A 98 -1.52 22.72 1.47
CA SER A 98 -0.72 22.15 0.40
C SER A 98 -1.33 22.39 -0.97
N THR A 99 -0.46 22.43 -1.99
CA THR A 99 -0.88 22.48 -3.39
C THR A 99 -1.71 21.26 -3.78
N GLU A 100 -1.39 20.08 -3.22
CA GLU A 100 -2.16 18.86 -3.45
C GLU A 100 -3.58 18.97 -2.88
N PHE A 101 -3.75 19.57 -1.70
CA PHE A 101 -5.07 19.76 -1.10
C PHE A 101 -5.94 20.72 -1.93
N GLN A 102 -5.36 21.80 -2.46
CA GLN A 102 -6.08 22.68 -3.38
C GLN A 102 -6.44 21.97 -4.70
N TYR A 103 -5.50 21.22 -5.28
CA TYR A 103 -5.74 20.42 -6.47
C TYR A 103 -6.91 19.43 -6.29
N ILE A 104 -6.93 18.69 -5.18
CA ILE A 104 -7.98 17.72 -4.88
C ILE A 104 -9.34 18.42 -4.65
N LYS A 105 -9.35 19.61 -4.03
CA LYS A 105 -10.58 20.41 -3.91
C LYS A 105 -11.10 20.91 -5.25
N GLU A 106 -10.24 21.28 -6.18
CA GLU A 106 -10.65 21.66 -7.53
C GLU A 106 -11.17 20.46 -8.32
N LEU A 107 -10.51 19.31 -8.19
CA LEU A 107 -10.91 18.04 -8.81
C LEU A 107 -12.26 17.54 -8.28
N TYR A 108 -12.55 17.81 -7.02
CA TYR A 108 -13.77 17.41 -6.34
C TYR A 108 -14.36 18.59 -5.54
N PRO A 109 -15.02 19.58 -6.19
CA PRO A 109 -15.42 20.83 -5.54
C PRO A 109 -16.49 20.66 -4.47
N ASP A 110 -17.37 19.69 -4.64
CA ASP A 110 -18.38 19.36 -3.63
C ASP A 110 -17.77 18.57 -2.46
N ILE A 111 -16.55 18.05 -2.65
CA ILE A 111 -15.57 17.33 -1.79
C ILE A 111 -15.16 17.97 -0.45
N LYS A 112 -15.53 17.45 0.74
CA LYS A 112 -14.95 17.86 2.03
C LYS A 112 -13.89 16.85 2.42
N PHE A 113 -12.68 17.33 2.62
CA PHE A 113 -11.51 16.53 2.97
C PHE A 113 -11.00 16.89 4.35
N LYS A 114 -10.38 15.91 5.02
CA LYS A 114 -9.75 16.06 6.34
C LYS A 114 -8.58 17.04 6.22
N PRO A 115 -8.64 18.21 6.88
CA PRO A 115 -7.63 19.27 6.68
C PRO A 115 -6.40 19.13 7.59
N PHE A 116 -6.54 18.44 8.74
CA PHE A 116 -5.53 18.42 9.82
C PHE A 116 -5.37 17.04 10.44
N ASN A 117 -4.37 16.88 11.33
CA ASN A 117 -4.08 15.64 12.06
C ASN A 117 -3.86 14.44 11.13
N ILE A 118 -3.06 14.68 10.09
CA ILE A 118 -2.70 13.70 9.07
C ILE A 118 -1.37 13.07 9.47
N SER A 119 -1.35 11.75 9.59
CA SER A 119 -0.16 10.99 9.98
C SER A 119 0.42 10.25 8.79
N ARG A 120 1.72 10.47 8.53
CA ARG A 120 2.46 9.76 7.49
C ARG A 120 2.61 8.26 7.77
N ASN A 121 2.54 7.85 9.03
CA ASN A 121 2.51 6.43 9.41
C ASN A 121 1.18 5.76 9.02
N LYS A 122 0.13 6.55 8.74
CA LYS A 122 -1.21 6.09 8.39
C LYS A 122 -1.56 6.31 6.92
N GLY A 123 -0.57 6.71 6.12
CA GLY A 123 -0.72 6.92 4.69
C GLY A 123 -0.96 8.39 4.32
N LEU A 124 -0.10 8.91 3.44
CA LEU A 124 -0.33 10.15 2.71
C LEU A 124 -0.83 9.82 1.31
N PHE A 125 -1.72 10.66 0.79
CA PHE A 125 -2.32 10.53 -0.52
C PHE A 125 -1.92 11.70 -1.42
N VAL A 126 -1.53 11.39 -2.65
CA VAL A 126 -1.31 12.36 -3.73
C VAL A 126 -1.84 11.81 -5.06
N CYS A 127 -2.33 12.69 -5.93
CA CYS A 127 -2.86 12.37 -7.27
C CYS A 127 -2.57 13.44 -8.32
N SER A 128 -2.08 14.63 -7.95
CA SER A 128 -1.46 15.52 -8.95
C SER A 128 -0.14 14.93 -9.44
N LYS A 129 0.20 15.20 -10.70
CA LYS A 129 1.43 14.66 -11.32
C LYS A 129 2.69 15.07 -10.56
N ASP A 130 2.83 16.37 -10.27
CA ASP A 130 4.01 16.90 -9.59
C ASP A 130 4.16 16.31 -8.17
N ALA A 131 3.06 16.13 -7.45
CA ALA A 131 3.10 15.52 -6.13
C ALA A 131 3.43 14.01 -6.19
N MET A 132 2.89 13.27 -7.18
CA MET A 132 3.26 11.87 -7.40
C MET A 132 4.73 11.69 -7.74
N ASP A 133 5.31 12.57 -8.56
CA ASP A 133 6.73 12.53 -8.92
C ASP A 133 7.62 12.90 -7.72
N ASN A 134 7.25 13.94 -6.97
CA ASN A 134 7.94 14.32 -5.74
C ASN A 134 7.92 13.17 -4.72
N LEU A 135 6.75 12.59 -4.45
CA LEU A 135 6.59 11.51 -3.47
C LEU A 135 7.44 10.28 -3.85
N GLN A 136 7.52 9.96 -5.14
CA GLN A 136 8.32 8.84 -5.65
C GLN A 136 9.80 8.98 -5.34
N SER A 137 10.35 10.20 -5.32
CA SER A 137 11.77 10.45 -5.04
C SER A 137 12.17 10.09 -3.60
N TRP A 138 11.19 9.94 -2.70
CA TRP A 138 11.39 9.55 -1.31
C TRP A 138 11.28 8.04 -1.06
N SER A 139 11.03 7.25 -2.11
CA SER A 139 10.80 5.80 -2.02
C SER A 139 12.06 5.05 -1.61
N GLU A 140 11.94 4.22 -0.57
CA GLU A 140 12.93 3.19 -0.18
C GLU A 140 12.39 1.77 -0.45
N GLY A 141 11.07 1.62 -0.54
CA GLY A 141 10.40 0.42 -1.03
C GLY A 141 9.24 0.81 -1.93
N ASN A 142 8.97 0.01 -2.96
CA ASN A 142 7.96 0.33 -3.97
C ASN A 142 7.00 -0.85 -4.20
N ILE A 143 5.71 -0.52 -4.30
CA ILE A 143 4.66 -1.44 -4.72
C ILE A 143 3.82 -0.76 -5.80
N ILE A 144 3.41 -1.52 -6.83
CA ILE A 144 2.41 -1.08 -7.79
C ILE A 144 1.20 -2.00 -7.66
N ILE A 145 0.02 -1.43 -7.44
CA ILE A 145 -1.26 -2.12 -7.52
C ILE A 145 -1.85 -1.81 -8.89
N ASP A 146 -1.85 -2.80 -9.77
CA ASP A 146 -2.42 -2.69 -11.11
C ASP A 146 -3.87 -3.19 -11.10
N LEU A 147 -4.82 -2.28 -11.34
CA LEU A 147 -6.24 -2.57 -11.27
C LEU A 147 -6.77 -3.25 -12.54
N ASP A 148 -6.09 -3.11 -13.66
CA ASP A 148 -6.51 -3.70 -14.94
C ASP A 148 -6.14 -5.19 -14.95
N GLU A 149 -4.89 -5.48 -14.59
CA GLU A 149 -4.35 -6.84 -14.54
C GLU A 149 -4.68 -7.57 -13.22
N LYS A 150 -5.16 -6.82 -12.20
CA LYS A 150 -5.45 -7.33 -10.84
C LYS A 150 -4.25 -8.02 -10.19
N ILE A 151 -3.10 -7.37 -10.28
CA ILE A 151 -1.83 -7.85 -9.72
C ILE A 151 -1.17 -6.77 -8.84
N VAL A 152 -0.38 -7.23 -7.89
CA VAL A 152 0.58 -6.43 -7.13
C VAL A 152 1.96 -6.67 -7.71
N VAL A 153 2.56 -5.65 -8.30
CA VAL A 153 3.99 -5.67 -8.64
C VAL A 153 4.76 -5.26 -7.39
N ASN A 154 5.36 -6.25 -6.75
CA ASN A 154 6.08 -6.10 -5.51
C ASN A 154 7.57 -5.90 -5.81
N LYS A 155 8.14 -4.80 -5.32
CA LYS A 155 9.57 -4.47 -5.46
C LYS A 155 10.25 -4.26 -4.10
N VAL A 156 9.68 -4.80 -3.03
CA VAL A 156 10.24 -4.70 -1.68
C VAL A 156 11.03 -5.96 -1.30
N PHE A 157 11.88 -6.42 -2.20
CA PHE A 157 12.86 -7.49 -1.98
C PHE A 157 13.96 -7.38 -3.05
N TYR A 158 15.10 -8.02 -2.79
CA TYR A 158 16.23 -8.09 -3.71
C TYR A 158 16.44 -9.50 -4.20
N THR A 159 16.96 -9.63 -5.42
CA THR A 159 17.43 -10.89 -5.98
C THR A 159 18.93 -10.82 -6.26
N TYR A 160 19.63 -11.93 -6.00
CA TYR A 160 21.06 -12.09 -6.26
C TYR A 160 21.31 -13.41 -6.97
N SER A 161 22.38 -13.47 -7.76
CA SER A 161 22.77 -14.68 -8.50
C SER A 161 23.98 -15.40 -7.90
N SER A 162 24.66 -14.82 -6.90
CA SER A 162 25.84 -15.41 -6.23
C SER A 162 25.55 -15.64 -4.75
N GLU A 163 25.91 -16.84 -4.27
CA GLU A 163 25.82 -17.19 -2.85
C GLU A 163 26.86 -16.41 -2.03
N GLU A 164 28.05 -16.25 -2.61
CA GLU A 164 29.17 -15.56 -1.99
C GLU A 164 28.83 -14.08 -1.75
N GLU A 165 28.27 -13.42 -2.78
CA GLU A 165 27.84 -12.02 -2.70
C GLU A 165 26.81 -11.81 -1.59
N VAL A 166 25.74 -12.62 -1.58
CA VAL A 166 24.68 -12.46 -0.58
C VAL A 166 25.18 -12.80 0.83
N LYS A 167 26.05 -13.81 0.98
CA LYS A 167 26.65 -14.15 2.28
C LYS A 167 27.56 -13.04 2.80
N GLU A 168 28.34 -12.42 1.93
CA GLU A 168 29.20 -11.30 2.30
C GLU A 168 28.36 -10.08 2.71
N TYR A 169 27.39 -9.70 1.88
CA TYR A 169 26.56 -8.51 2.12
C TYR A 169 25.73 -8.61 3.40
N TYR A 170 25.07 -9.76 3.62
CA TYR A 170 24.23 -9.99 4.80
C TYR A 170 24.98 -10.66 5.96
N ASN A 171 26.31 -10.86 5.85
CA ASN A 171 27.15 -11.49 6.87
C ASN A 171 26.62 -12.88 7.34
N ILE A 172 26.14 -13.68 6.40
CA ILE A 172 25.57 -15.01 6.66
C ILE A 172 26.69 -16.06 6.73
N LYS A 173 26.79 -16.76 7.87
CA LYS A 173 27.83 -17.78 8.12
C LYS A 173 27.37 -19.22 7.88
N GLY A 174 26.07 -19.43 7.68
CA GLY A 174 25.45 -20.75 7.58
C GLY A 174 24.93 -21.10 6.18
N ASN A 175 24.08 -22.12 6.14
CA ASN A 175 23.34 -22.47 4.95
C ASN A 175 22.17 -21.50 4.77
N ILE A 176 21.92 -21.07 3.54
CA ILE A 176 20.76 -20.27 3.19
C ILE A 176 19.57 -21.22 3.02
N PRO A 177 18.45 -21.00 3.73
CA PRO A 177 17.28 -21.87 3.63
C PRO A 177 16.67 -21.82 2.23
N PHE A 178 16.23 -22.99 1.77
CA PHE A 178 15.57 -23.13 0.48
C PHE A 178 14.06 -22.88 0.60
N ILE A 179 13.48 -22.22 -0.40
CA ILE A 179 12.04 -22.01 -0.52
C ILE A 179 11.56 -22.48 -1.89
N ASN A 180 10.44 -23.21 -1.90
CA ASN A 180 9.73 -23.57 -3.12
C ASN A 180 9.13 -22.32 -3.78
N ASP A 181 8.91 -22.40 -5.09
CA ASP A 181 8.43 -21.34 -5.98
C ASP A 181 7.31 -20.48 -5.37
N LEU A 182 7.72 -19.39 -4.73
CA LEU A 182 6.84 -18.33 -4.28
C LEU A 182 7.00 -17.18 -5.27
N GLU A 183 5.99 -16.98 -6.11
CA GLU A 183 5.95 -15.83 -7.02
C GLU A 183 5.78 -14.56 -6.18
N LEU A 184 6.88 -13.86 -5.98
CA LEU A 184 6.94 -12.64 -5.16
C LEU A 184 6.90 -11.37 -6.00
N SER A 185 7.27 -11.41 -7.27
CA SER A 185 7.41 -10.21 -8.10
C SER A 185 6.04 -9.70 -8.55
N CYS A 186 5.18 -10.62 -9.00
CA CYS A 186 3.86 -10.33 -9.52
C CYS A 186 2.81 -11.17 -8.81
N ILE A 187 2.15 -10.60 -7.80
CA ILE A 187 1.22 -11.31 -6.93
C ILE A 187 -0.22 -11.03 -7.37
N PRO A 188 -0.99 -12.01 -7.88
CA PRO A 188 -2.40 -11.83 -8.15
C PRO A 188 -3.18 -11.41 -6.90
N PHE A 189 -4.19 -10.55 -7.04
CA PHE A 189 -4.98 -10.08 -5.88
C PHE A 189 -5.56 -11.23 -5.05
N ASN A 190 -6.04 -12.30 -5.69
CA ASN A 190 -6.59 -13.46 -5.01
C ASN A 190 -5.54 -14.37 -4.33
N LYS A 191 -4.26 -14.03 -4.43
CA LYS A 191 -3.13 -14.74 -3.80
C LYS A 191 -2.43 -13.90 -2.73
N ILE A 192 -2.78 -12.62 -2.56
CA ILE A 192 -2.08 -11.71 -1.65
C ILE A 192 -2.06 -12.23 -0.21
N ASP A 193 -3.17 -12.82 0.27
CA ASP A 193 -3.27 -13.44 1.60
C ASP A 193 -2.25 -14.57 1.76
N SER A 194 -2.28 -15.55 0.86
CA SER A 194 -1.39 -16.71 0.92
C SER A 194 0.08 -16.34 0.77
N VAL A 195 0.40 -15.34 -0.06
CA VAL A 195 1.77 -14.87 -0.22
C VAL A 195 2.23 -14.12 1.03
N LEU A 196 1.38 -13.26 1.60
CA LEU A 196 1.70 -12.53 2.82
C LEU A 196 1.93 -13.47 4.01
N GLU A 197 1.07 -14.47 4.19
CA GLU A 197 1.24 -15.50 5.23
C GLU A 197 2.60 -16.19 5.08
N ARG A 198 2.94 -16.61 3.86
CA ARG A 198 4.21 -17.27 3.57
C ARG A 198 5.42 -16.36 3.82
N VAL A 199 5.34 -15.09 3.44
CA VAL A 199 6.41 -14.10 3.71
C VAL A 199 6.62 -13.94 5.21
N VAL A 200 5.54 -13.82 5.99
CA VAL A 200 5.63 -13.69 7.46
C VAL A 200 6.27 -14.94 8.08
N GLU A 201 5.87 -16.13 7.68
CA GLU A 201 6.51 -17.38 8.15
C GLU A 201 8.00 -17.40 7.81
N MET A 202 8.37 -16.94 6.61
CA MET A 202 9.75 -16.92 6.17
C MET A 202 10.61 -15.95 6.99
N GLU A 203 10.08 -14.77 7.32
CA GLU A 203 10.76 -13.78 8.17
C GLU A 203 11.08 -14.33 9.58
N GLU A 204 10.39 -15.38 10.05
CA GLU A 204 10.67 -16.04 11.34
C GLU A 204 11.78 -17.11 11.27
N ILE A 205 12.11 -17.61 10.07
CA ILE A 205 12.97 -18.79 9.89
C ILE A 205 14.44 -18.42 9.66
N SER A 206 14.74 -17.23 9.15
CA SER A 206 16.09 -16.87 8.69
C SER A 206 16.45 -15.40 8.89
N ASP A 207 17.69 -15.06 8.55
CA ASP A 207 18.18 -13.67 8.42
C ASP A 207 17.62 -12.99 7.14
N TYR A 208 16.35 -13.21 6.80
CA TYR A 208 15.63 -12.61 5.67
C TYR A 208 16.14 -12.99 4.28
N VAL A 209 17.07 -13.95 4.17
CA VAL A 209 17.64 -14.44 2.92
C VAL A 209 17.27 -15.89 2.67
N PHE A 210 16.91 -16.21 1.42
CA PHE A 210 16.42 -17.52 0.98
C PHE A 210 16.97 -17.88 -0.40
N LYS A 211 17.01 -19.16 -0.73
CA LYS A 211 17.34 -19.67 -2.07
C LYS A 211 16.09 -20.23 -2.75
N ASN A 212 15.83 -19.86 -4.00
CA ASN A 212 14.68 -20.36 -4.77
C ASN A 212 15.06 -21.54 -5.68
N ALA A 213 14.06 -22.15 -6.34
CA ALA A 213 14.27 -23.27 -7.26
C ALA A 213 15.06 -22.93 -8.53
N LEU A 214 15.17 -21.64 -8.87
CA LEU A 214 15.98 -21.13 -9.98
C LEU A 214 17.45 -20.94 -9.60
N ASN A 215 17.86 -21.34 -8.39
CA ASN A 215 19.18 -21.08 -7.80
C ASN A 215 19.52 -19.60 -7.61
N GLU A 216 18.52 -18.73 -7.53
CA GLU A 216 18.67 -17.33 -7.14
C GLU A 216 18.49 -17.17 -5.63
N TYR A 217 19.04 -16.09 -5.10
CA TYR A 217 18.93 -15.72 -3.69
C TYR A 217 18.00 -14.54 -3.55
N ILE A 218 16.99 -14.67 -2.70
CA ILE A 218 15.99 -13.65 -2.41
C ILE A 218 16.30 -13.08 -1.04
N ALA A 219 16.40 -11.76 -0.93
CA ALA A 219 16.56 -11.08 0.34
C ALA A 219 15.39 -10.12 0.59
N PHE A 220 14.71 -10.27 1.72
CA PHE A 220 13.65 -9.36 2.14
C PHE A 220 14.24 -8.09 2.75
N ILE A 221 13.49 -7.00 2.64
CA ILE A 221 13.81 -5.72 3.27
C ILE A 221 13.37 -5.82 4.74
N ALA A 222 14.32 -5.74 5.66
CA ALA A 222 14.16 -5.89 7.11
C ALA A 222 14.78 -4.73 7.90
#